data_AF-A0A9P1G215-F1
#
_entry.id   AF-A0A9P1G215-F1
#
_cell.length_a   1.000
_cell.length_b   1.000
_cell.length_c   1.000
_cell.angle_alpha   90.00
_cell.angle_beta   90.00
_cell.angle_gamma   90.00
#
_symmetry.space_group_name_H-M   'P 1'
#
loop_
_entity.id
_entity.type
_entity.pdbx_description
1 polymer ?
#
loop_
_entity_poly.entity_id
_entity_poly.type
_entity_poly.pdbx_seq_one_letter_code
_entity_poly.pdbx_strand_id
1 'polypeptide(L)'
;MQDIQVKVLQQELADQSERHGKELKRLNDEVRLLQERLKAVLDRRSKQAVQPPSIDSTFVRRVEWRLPNCKQDVRTVERGQSMWSGPFSASGIAEMQLEFFPQGRENSQSGFCALFLWAPGNVRLKYRLQVGNHSTWDEDFFDRWMGHGHSNFCNLEAQIEKDSLVIRVEILEVTVTEDLGDGLRLINQGISQPLKLEAAVIRNRDLDTVEWTVRNIRQRMRDVSRGQYVCSPSFSIAAVRNMHIEFYPNGLEGSKNGYCGLYVRSPGGKYTLNLTLSVGSATRGPSRTELDGNSAKGLPEFCRINEQLEEEDLVIGIKVQNPLDRDDEERSLAL
;
A
#
# COMPACT_ATOMS: atom_id res chain seq x y z
N MET A 1 52.96 -22.53 -6.96
CA MET A 1 51.57 -22.90 -6.59
C MET A 1 50.67 -21.68 -6.44
N GLN A 2 51.09 -20.61 -5.75
CA GLN A 2 50.27 -19.38 -5.60
C GLN A 2 49.86 -18.72 -6.94
N ASP A 3 50.77 -18.62 -7.92
CA ASP A 3 50.43 -18.03 -9.23
C ASP A 3 49.38 -18.79 -10.05
N ILE A 4 49.34 -20.11 -9.89
CA ILE A 4 48.34 -20.96 -10.58
C ILE A 4 46.97 -20.70 -9.95
N GLN A 5 46.91 -20.59 -8.63
CA GLN A 5 45.68 -20.35 -7.89
C GLN A 5 45.10 -18.95 -8.15
N VAL A 6 45.96 -17.93 -8.30
CA VAL A 6 45.54 -16.57 -8.70
C VAL A 6 44.96 -16.57 -10.11
N LYS A 7 45.57 -17.27 -11.08
CA LYS A 7 45.05 -17.33 -12.45
C LYS A 7 43.70 -18.05 -12.54
N VAL A 8 43.51 -19.12 -11.76
CA VAL A 8 42.23 -19.84 -11.70
C VAL A 8 41.12 -18.93 -11.15
N LEU A 9 41.37 -18.21 -10.05
CA LEU A 9 40.41 -17.28 -9.46
C LEU A 9 40.10 -16.09 -10.40
N GLN A 10 41.09 -15.59 -11.13
CA GLN A 10 40.88 -14.53 -12.13
C GLN A 10 39.99 -15.00 -13.27
N GLN A 11 40.16 -16.25 -13.72
CA GLN A 11 39.31 -16.83 -14.75
C GLN A 11 37.89 -17.06 -14.25
N GLU A 12 37.71 -17.59 -13.03
CA GLU A 12 36.39 -17.81 -12.43
C GLU A 12 35.62 -16.49 -12.24
N LEU A 13 36.29 -15.42 -11.79
CA LEU A 13 35.69 -14.10 -11.64
C LEU A 13 35.27 -13.50 -12.99
N ALA A 14 36.07 -13.72 -14.04
CA ALA A 14 35.73 -13.28 -15.39
C ALA A 14 34.51 -14.03 -15.94
N ASP A 15 34.48 -15.36 -15.78
CA ASP A 15 33.37 -16.21 -16.19
C ASP A 15 32.08 -15.86 -15.42
N GLN A 16 32.17 -15.59 -14.11
CA GLN A 16 31.03 -15.19 -13.30
C GLN A 16 30.52 -13.79 -13.69
N SER A 17 31.42 -12.85 -13.94
CA SER A 17 31.07 -11.50 -14.43
C SER A 17 30.37 -11.55 -15.79
N GLU A 18 30.82 -12.43 -16.69
CA GLU A 18 30.18 -12.63 -17.99
C GLU A 18 28.77 -13.22 -17.86
N ARG A 19 28.59 -14.21 -16.96
CA ARG A 19 27.27 -14.79 -16.66
C ARG A 19 26.31 -13.76 -16.12
N HIS A 20 26.72 -12.99 -15.10
CA HIS A 20 25.89 -11.92 -14.53
C HIS A 20 25.57 -10.84 -15.57
N GLY A 21 26.52 -10.48 -16.44
CA GLY A 21 26.28 -9.52 -17.52
C GLY A 21 25.22 -10.00 -18.52
N LYS A 22 25.23 -11.29 -18.89
CA LYS A 22 24.21 -11.89 -19.75
C LYS A 22 22.83 -11.93 -19.07
N GLU A 23 22.79 -12.26 -17.78
CA GLU A 23 21.55 -12.32 -17.02
C GLU A 23 20.92 -10.94 -16.80
N LEU A 24 21.72 -9.93 -16.45
CA LEU A 24 21.27 -8.54 -16.35
C LEU A 24 20.71 -8.04 -17.68
N LYS A 25 21.37 -8.36 -18.80
CA LYS A 25 20.87 -7.99 -20.13
C LYS A 25 19.51 -8.64 -20.41
N ARG A 26 19.37 -9.94 -20.11
CA ARG A 26 18.10 -10.67 -20.27
C ARG A 26 16.97 -10.05 -19.45
N LEU A 27 17.23 -9.77 -18.18
CA LEU A 27 16.26 -9.13 -17.27
C LEU A 27 15.88 -7.72 -17.75
N ASN A 28 16.84 -6.95 -18.25
CA ASN A 28 16.58 -5.60 -18.73
C ASN A 28 15.73 -5.59 -20.01
N ASP A 29 15.98 -6.54 -20.93
CA ASP A 29 15.15 -6.74 -22.11
C ASP A 29 13.72 -7.18 -21.73
N GLU A 30 13.57 -8.03 -20.71
CA GLU A 30 12.28 -8.44 -20.17
C GLU A 30 11.51 -7.26 -19.54
N VAL A 31 12.18 -6.45 -18.71
CA VAL A 31 11.60 -5.22 -18.14
C VAL A 31 11.12 -4.26 -19.23
N ARG A 32 11.93 -4.04 -20.28
CA ARG A 32 11.55 -3.17 -21.41
C ARG A 32 10.30 -3.70 -22.11
N LEU A 33 10.25 -5.01 -22.38
CA LEU A 33 9.10 -5.65 -23.01
C LEU A 33 7.84 -5.49 -22.13
N LEU A 34 7.95 -5.71 -20.82
CA LEU A 34 6.83 -5.52 -19.88
C LEU A 34 6.32 -4.07 -19.87
N GLN A 35 7.24 -3.08 -19.92
CA GLN A 35 6.87 -1.66 -19.98
C GLN A 35 6.11 -1.31 -21.27
N GLU A 36 6.59 -1.79 -22.43
CA GLU A 36 5.93 -1.58 -23.72
C GLU A 36 4.53 -2.20 -23.73
N ARG A 37 4.39 -3.40 -23.16
CA ARG A 37 3.11 -4.11 -23.04
C ARG A 37 2.14 -3.39 -22.13
N LEU A 38 2.58 -2.93 -20.96
CA LEU A 38 1.76 -2.14 -20.05
C LEU A 38 1.26 -0.87 -20.73
N LYS A 39 2.13 -0.17 -21.47
CA LYS A 39 1.75 1.02 -22.25
C LYS A 39 0.65 0.71 -23.28
N ALA A 40 0.80 -0.37 -24.03
CA ALA A 40 -0.19 -0.78 -25.02
C ALA A 40 -1.56 -1.10 -24.40
N VAL A 41 -1.58 -1.72 -23.21
CA VAL A 41 -2.81 -1.98 -22.45
C VAL A 41 -3.48 -0.68 -22.01
N LEU A 42 -2.71 0.24 -21.43
CA LEU A 42 -3.22 1.55 -21.01
C LEU A 42 -3.78 2.36 -22.18
N ASP A 43 -3.14 2.31 -23.35
CA ASP A 43 -3.60 2.98 -24.57
C ASP A 43 -4.90 2.35 -25.14
N ARG A 44 -5.12 1.04 -24.96
CA ARG A 44 -6.40 0.41 -25.31
C ARG A 44 -7.52 0.87 -24.36
N ARG A 45 -7.21 0.98 -23.07
CA ARG A 45 -8.15 1.44 -22.04
C ARG A 45 -8.60 2.88 -22.30
N SER A 46 -7.68 3.79 -22.59
CA SER A 46 -8.02 5.19 -22.88
C SER A 46 -8.95 5.34 -24.09
N LYS A 47 -8.84 4.44 -25.08
CA LYS A 47 -9.71 4.37 -26.26
C LYS A 47 -11.08 3.72 -26.00
N GLN A 48 -11.19 2.85 -24.99
CA GLN A 48 -12.46 2.20 -24.61
C GLN A 48 -13.29 3.03 -23.63
N ALA A 49 -12.71 4.04 -22.97
CA ALA A 49 -13.42 4.99 -22.10
C ALA A 49 -14.28 5.98 -22.92
N VAL A 50 -15.28 5.47 -23.65
CA VAL A 50 -16.32 6.27 -24.30
C VAL A 50 -17.60 6.13 -23.48
N GLN A 51 -17.60 6.65 -22.26
CA GLN A 51 -18.81 7.13 -21.60
C GLN A 51 -18.49 8.43 -20.87
N PRO A 52 -19.36 9.45 -20.94
CA PRO A 52 -19.16 10.69 -20.22
C PRO A 52 -19.04 10.41 -18.72
N PRO A 53 -18.31 11.24 -17.96
CA PRO A 53 -18.14 11.03 -16.53
C PRO A 53 -19.52 11.05 -15.87
N SER A 54 -19.99 9.86 -15.46
CA SER A 54 -20.89 9.77 -14.31
C SER A 54 -20.22 10.56 -13.18
N ILE A 55 -20.99 11.37 -12.43
CA ILE A 55 -20.53 12.09 -11.23
C ILE A 55 -19.38 11.32 -10.59
N ASP A 56 -18.20 11.94 -10.50
CA ASP A 56 -16.99 11.26 -10.03
C ASP A 56 -17.25 10.66 -8.65
N SER A 57 -17.51 9.35 -8.65
CA SER A 57 -17.88 8.60 -7.45
C SER A 57 -16.66 8.10 -6.69
N THR A 58 -15.44 8.45 -7.15
CA THR A 58 -14.18 8.04 -6.53
C THR A 58 -14.11 8.40 -5.05
N PHE A 59 -14.71 9.54 -4.68
CA PHE A 59 -14.76 10.04 -3.31
C PHE A 59 -16.06 9.71 -2.57
N VAL A 60 -17.07 9.17 -3.26
CA VAL A 60 -18.31 8.73 -2.62
C VAL A 60 -18.01 7.47 -1.84
N ARG A 61 -18.03 7.56 -0.51
CA ARG A 61 -17.84 6.41 0.39
C ARG A 61 -19.14 5.87 0.93
N ARG A 62 -20.17 6.70 1.03
CA ARG A 62 -21.42 6.38 1.70
C ARG A 62 -22.58 6.54 0.74
N VAL A 63 -23.42 5.51 0.66
CA VAL A 63 -24.67 5.52 -0.11
C VAL A 63 -25.81 5.15 0.82
N GLU A 64 -26.88 5.95 0.78
CA GLU A 64 -28.08 5.75 1.57
C GLU A 64 -29.27 5.47 0.65
N TRP A 65 -29.96 4.37 0.93
CA TRP A 65 -31.24 4.02 0.35
C TRP A 65 -32.33 4.20 1.40
N ARG A 66 -33.19 5.18 1.18
CA ARG A 66 -34.27 5.51 2.12
C ARG A 66 -35.59 4.95 1.62
N LEU A 67 -36.29 4.26 2.50
CA LEU A 67 -37.64 3.72 2.28
C LEU A 67 -38.63 4.53 3.13
N PRO A 68 -39.25 5.59 2.57
CA PRO A 68 -40.28 6.34 3.26
C PRO A 68 -41.60 5.57 3.31
N ASN A 69 -42.41 5.79 4.35
CA ASN A 69 -43.72 5.17 4.56
C ASN A 69 -43.68 3.63 4.48
N CYS A 70 -42.60 3.05 4.99
CA CYS A 70 -42.23 1.68 4.67
C CYS A 70 -42.91 0.61 5.53
N LYS A 71 -43.58 0.95 6.65
CA LYS A 71 -44.16 -0.06 7.55
C LYS A 71 -45.14 -0.99 6.84
N GLN A 72 -45.94 -0.45 5.92
CA GLN A 72 -46.88 -1.26 5.15
C GLN A 72 -46.14 -2.05 4.06
N ASP A 73 -45.31 -1.38 3.27
CA ASP A 73 -44.60 -1.99 2.13
C ASP A 73 -43.67 -3.14 2.56
N VAL A 74 -42.96 -2.96 3.67
CA VAL A 74 -42.06 -3.97 4.22
C VAL A 74 -42.82 -5.18 4.77
N ARG A 75 -44.07 -5.01 5.21
CA ARG A 75 -44.94 -6.09 5.70
C ARG A 75 -45.65 -6.84 4.58
N THR A 76 -45.87 -6.21 3.43
CA THR A 76 -46.51 -6.87 2.27
C THR A 76 -45.52 -7.72 1.48
N VAL A 77 -44.21 -7.45 1.57
CA VAL A 77 -43.17 -8.29 0.98
C VAL A 77 -43.13 -9.64 1.70
N GLU A 78 -43.31 -10.71 0.95
CA GLU A 78 -43.29 -12.07 1.51
C GLU A 78 -41.87 -12.49 1.91
N ARG A 79 -41.77 -13.42 2.87
CA ARG A 79 -40.49 -14.05 3.21
C ARG A 79 -39.87 -14.68 1.97
N GLY A 80 -38.56 -14.44 1.78
CA GLY A 80 -37.84 -14.90 0.59
C GLY A 80 -37.89 -13.93 -0.59
N GLN A 81 -38.75 -12.91 -0.57
CA GLN A 81 -38.75 -11.85 -1.59
C GLN A 81 -37.82 -10.70 -1.19
N SER A 82 -37.06 -10.19 -2.17
CA SER A 82 -36.18 -9.04 -1.99
C SER A 82 -36.71 -7.76 -2.63
N MET A 83 -36.30 -6.65 -2.04
CA MET A 83 -36.36 -5.31 -2.59
C MET A 83 -34.95 -4.91 -3.02
N TRP A 84 -34.86 -4.15 -4.11
CA TRP A 84 -33.57 -3.71 -4.66
C TRP A 84 -33.46 -2.20 -4.63
N SER A 85 -32.28 -1.69 -4.27
CA SER A 85 -31.96 -0.30 -4.55
C SER A 85 -31.81 -0.08 -6.05
N GLY A 86 -31.92 1.17 -6.48
CA GLY A 86 -31.37 1.56 -7.78
C GLY A 86 -29.85 1.29 -7.85
N PRO A 87 -29.29 1.11 -9.05
CA PRO A 87 -27.85 0.99 -9.22
C PRO A 87 -27.16 2.28 -8.76
N PHE A 88 -25.99 2.14 -8.15
CA PHE A 88 -25.18 3.26 -7.69
C PHE A 88 -23.69 3.00 -7.93
N SER A 89 -22.92 4.09 -7.89
CA SER A 89 -21.47 4.05 -7.95
C SER A 89 -20.89 4.64 -6.67
N ALA A 90 -19.88 4.00 -6.10
CA ALA A 90 -19.16 4.50 -4.94
C ALA A 90 -17.72 4.01 -4.95
N SER A 91 -16.79 4.83 -4.47
CA SER A 91 -15.36 4.54 -4.41
C SER A 91 -14.75 4.19 -5.78
N GLY A 92 -15.33 4.74 -6.85
CA GLY A 92 -14.91 4.46 -8.23
C GLY A 92 -15.37 3.11 -8.78
N ILE A 93 -16.21 2.38 -8.04
CA ILE A 93 -16.85 1.14 -8.49
C ILE A 93 -18.25 1.49 -8.97
N ALA A 94 -18.59 1.08 -10.19
CA ALA A 94 -19.90 1.28 -10.79
C ALA A 94 -20.79 0.04 -10.61
N GLU A 95 -22.08 0.20 -10.93
CA GLU A 95 -23.07 -0.90 -11.02
C GLU A 95 -23.23 -1.72 -9.72
N MET A 96 -23.07 -1.06 -8.57
CA MET A 96 -23.36 -1.66 -7.28
C MET A 96 -24.85 -1.52 -6.93
N GLN A 97 -25.38 -2.46 -6.16
CA GLN A 97 -26.76 -2.45 -5.68
C GLN A 97 -26.87 -3.03 -4.27
N LEU A 98 -27.92 -2.62 -3.53
CA LEU A 98 -28.32 -3.25 -2.29
C LEU A 98 -29.52 -4.14 -2.55
N GLU A 99 -29.45 -5.37 -2.05
CA GLU A 99 -30.57 -6.31 -2.02
C GLU A 99 -31.00 -6.52 -0.57
N PHE A 100 -32.26 -6.22 -0.30
CA PHE A 100 -32.82 -6.24 1.05
C PHE A 100 -34.02 -7.19 1.12
N PHE A 101 -34.02 -8.13 2.06
CA PHE A 101 -35.15 -9.01 2.33
C PHE A 101 -35.78 -8.60 3.66
N PRO A 102 -36.87 -7.84 3.64
CA PRO A 102 -37.43 -7.29 4.87
C PRO A 102 -37.90 -8.38 5.85
N GLN A 103 -38.54 -9.43 5.33
CA GLN A 103 -38.99 -10.59 6.12
C GLN A 103 -37.95 -11.72 6.21
N GLY A 104 -36.71 -11.43 5.78
CA GLY A 104 -35.61 -12.39 5.67
C GLY A 104 -35.73 -13.31 4.46
N ARG A 105 -34.64 -14.03 4.16
CA ARG A 105 -34.62 -15.16 3.22
C ARG A 105 -35.33 -16.39 3.81
N GLU A 106 -35.58 -17.41 3.01
CA GLU A 106 -36.22 -18.67 3.42
C GLU A 106 -35.64 -19.25 4.72
N ASN A 107 -34.32 -19.27 4.84
CA ASN A 107 -33.58 -19.84 5.98
C ASN A 107 -33.29 -18.84 7.12
N SER A 108 -33.90 -17.66 7.10
CA SER A 108 -33.63 -16.62 8.10
C SER A 108 -34.47 -16.83 9.36
N GLN A 109 -33.97 -16.37 10.49
CA GLN A 109 -34.68 -16.38 11.76
C GLN A 109 -35.96 -15.54 11.67
N SER A 110 -36.98 -15.90 12.44
CA SER A 110 -38.23 -15.14 12.46
C SER A 110 -38.00 -13.71 12.96
N GLY A 111 -38.53 -12.72 12.24
CA GLY A 111 -38.37 -11.30 12.56
C GLY A 111 -37.04 -10.66 12.14
N PHE A 112 -36.09 -11.42 11.58
CA PHE A 112 -34.83 -10.88 11.07
C PHE A 112 -34.94 -10.54 9.58
N CYS A 113 -34.40 -9.38 9.19
CA CYS A 113 -34.19 -9.04 7.79
C CYS A 113 -32.84 -9.57 7.28
N ALA A 114 -32.68 -9.63 5.96
CA ALA A 114 -31.41 -9.89 5.30
C ALA A 114 -30.97 -8.70 4.43
N LEU A 115 -29.67 -8.49 4.30
CA LEU A 115 -29.10 -7.42 3.50
C LEU A 115 -27.82 -7.89 2.80
N PHE A 116 -27.72 -7.60 1.51
CA PHE A 116 -26.59 -7.94 0.66
C PHE A 116 -26.15 -6.74 -0.18
N LEU A 117 -24.84 -6.60 -0.36
CA LEU A 117 -24.21 -5.71 -1.33
C LEU A 117 -23.87 -6.51 -2.59
N TRP A 118 -24.34 -6.04 -3.72
CA TRP A 118 -23.96 -6.52 -5.04
C TRP A 118 -22.92 -5.58 -5.65
N ALA A 119 -21.84 -6.15 -6.17
CA ALA A 119 -20.75 -5.41 -6.80
C ALA A 119 -20.18 -6.18 -8.00
N PRO A 120 -19.53 -5.50 -8.97
CA PRO A 120 -18.89 -6.15 -10.11
C PRO A 120 -17.71 -7.03 -9.69
N GLY A 121 -17.32 -7.93 -10.60
CA GLY A 121 -16.21 -8.85 -10.38
C GLY A 121 -14.84 -8.18 -10.32
N ASN A 122 -13.88 -8.94 -9.80
CA ASN A 122 -12.50 -8.55 -9.56
C ASN A 122 -12.30 -7.37 -8.59
N VAL A 123 -13.22 -7.21 -7.65
CA VAL A 123 -13.14 -6.17 -6.62
C VAL A 123 -13.08 -6.82 -5.25
N ARG A 124 -12.13 -6.38 -4.42
CA ARG A 124 -12.12 -6.64 -2.98
C ARG A 124 -12.60 -5.38 -2.27
N LEU A 125 -13.64 -5.52 -1.46
CA LEU A 125 -14.23 -4.42 -0.70
C LEU A 125 -14.15 -4.74 0.79
N LYS A 126 -13.70 -3.74 1.57
CA LYS A 126 -13.98 -3.66 3.00
C LYS A 126 -15.07 -2.63 3.18
N TYR A 127 -16.20 -3.00 3.77
CA TYR A 127 -17.37 -2.14 3.83
C TYR A 127 -18.18 -2.35 5.11
N ARG A 128 -19.10 -1.41 5.38
CA ARG A 128 -20.05 -1.47 6.46
C ARG A 128 -21.47 -1.40 5.90
N LEU A 129 -22.27 -2.43 6.19
CA LEU A 129 -23.71 -2.46 5.93
C LEU A 129 -24.47 -1.92 7.14
N GLN A 130 -25.60 -1.30 6.91
CA GLN A 130 -26.45 -0.75 7.96
C GLN A 130 -27.93 -0.79 7.58
N VAL A 131 -28.78 -1.13 8.55
CA VAL A 131 -30.25 -1.08 8.49
C VAL A 131 -30.72 -0.35 9.75
N GLY A 132 -31.31 0.83 9.59
CA GLY A 132 -31.66 1.73 10.70
C GLY A 132 -30.43 2.07 11.53
N ASN A 133 -30.42 1.67 12.81
CA ASN A 133 -29.32 1.92 13.74
C ASN A 133 -28.37 0.72 13.89
N HIS A 134 -28.69 -0.43 13.30
CA HIS A 134 -27.83 -1.62 13.34
C HIS A 134 -26.85 -1.63 12.18
N SER A 135 -25.58 -1.92 12.44
CA SER A 135 -24.53 -1.99 11.41
C SER A 135 -23.50 -3.09 11.67
N THR A 136 -23.02 -3.71 10.59
CA THR A 136 -21.97 -4.74 10.59
C THR A 136 -20.94 -4.41 9.52
N TRP A 137 -19.67 -4.74 9.78
CA TRP A 137 -18.59 -4.59 8.81
C TRP A 137 -18.21 -5.94 8.23
N ASP A 138 -17.84 -5.95 6.94
CA ASP A 138 -17.47 -7.13 6.19
C ASP A 138 -16.26 -6.83 5.29
N GLU A 139 -15.58 -7.90 4.87
CA GLU A 139 -14.56 -7.87 3.83
C GLU A 139 -14.78 -9.04 2.87
N ASP A 140 -15.10 -8.72 1.62
CA ASP A 140 -15.43 -9.72 0.60
C ASP A 140 -14.64 -9.48 -0.69
N PHE A 141 -14.39 -10.57 -1.41
CA PHE A 141 -13.88 -10.55 -2.78
C PHE A 141 -14.98 -11.00 -3.74
N PHE A 142 -15.35 -10.09 -4.64
CA PHE A 142 -16.32 -10.29 -5.68
C PHE A 142 -15.56 -10.79 -6.91
N ASP A 143 -15.67 -12.08 -7.24
CA ASP A 143 -15.02 -12.67 -8.41
C ASP A 143 -15.80 -12.39 -9.71
N ARG A 144 -17.11 -12.22 -9.58
CA ARG A 144 -18.07 -11.82 -10.62
C ARG A 144 -19.12 -10.89 -10.03
N TRP A 145 -20.10 -10.48 -10.84
CA TRP A 145 -21.26 -9.77 -10.32
C TRP A 145 -22.07 -10.69 -9.40
N MET A 146 -21.97 -10.48 -8.08
CA MET A 146 -22.63 -11.29 -7.06
C MET A 146 -22.89 -10.52 -5.77
N GLY A 147 -23.83 -11.02 -4.96
CA GLY A 147 -24.21 -10.44 -3.68
C GLY A 147 -23.46 -11.08 -2.49
N HIS A 148 -22.88 -10.25 -1.64
CA HIS A 148 -22.31 -10.63 -0.34
C HIS A 148 -23.02 -9.90 0.81
N GLY A 149 -23.26 -10.60 1.92
CA GLY A 149 -23.97 -10.03 3.06
C GLY A 149 -24.56 -11.09 3.98
N HIS A 150 -25.60 -10.72 4.75
CA HIS A 150 -26.08 -11.53 5.86
C HIS A 150 -27.54 -11.91 5.71
N SER A 151 -27.83 -13.21 5.85
CA SER A 151 -29.21 -13.72 5.87
C SER A 151 -29.97 -13.38 7.16
N ASN A 152 -29.26 -13.16 8.27
CA ASN A 152 -29.81 -12.78 9.56
C ASN A 152 -29.17 -11.48 10.04
N PHE A 153 -29.45 -10.37 9.35
CA PHE A 153 -28.77 -9.10 9.60
C PHE A 153 -29.20 -8.45 10.92
N CYS A 154 -30.49 -8.14 11.09
CA CYS A 154 -31.02 -7.61 12.35
C CYS A 154 -32.53 -7.81 12.49
N ASN A 155 -33.06 -7.65 13.71
CA ASN A 155 -34.50 -7.55 13.92
C ASN A 155 -35.03 -6.25 13.31
N LEU A 156 -35.92 -6.37 12.32
CA LEU A 156 -36.37 -5.26 11.49
C LEU A 156 -37.25 -4.25 12.22
N GLU A 157 -38.18 -4.70 13.05
CA GLU A 157 -39.15 -3.82 13.71
C GLU A 157 -38.45 -2.79 14.60
N ALA A 158 -37.34 -3.18 15.22
CA ALA A 158 -36.50 -2.30 16.03
C ALA A 158 -35.74 -1.24 15.21
N GLN A 159 -35.64 -1.38 13.89
CA GLN A 159 -34.88 -0.47 13.02
C GLN A 159 -35.75 0.56 12.27
N ILE A 160 -37.07 0.41 12.28
CA ILE A 160 -37.98 1.34 11.60
C ILE A 160 -38.27 2.54 12.51
N GLU A 161 -37.86 3.74 12.09
CA GLU A 161 -38.07 4.97 12.84
C GLU A 161 -39.11 5.86 12.13
N LYS A 162 -40.18 6.26 12.82
CA LYS A 162 -41.20 7.19 12.29
C LYS A 162 -41.71 6.80 10.89
N ASP A 163 -41.92 5.51 10.67
CA ASP A 163 -42.37 4.94 9.37
C ASP A 163 -41.36 5.09 8.22
N SER A 164 -40.09 5.29 8.55
CA SER A 164 -38.99 5.36 7.61
C SER A 164 -37.92 4.35 7.97
N LEU A 165 -37.29 3.76 6.95
CA LEU A 165 -36.14 2.89 7.11
C LEU A 165 -35.00 3.40 6.23
N VAL A 166 -33.81 3.49 6.81
CA VAL A 166 -32.59 3.83 6.07
C VAL A 166 -31.72 2.59 5.99
N ILE A 167 -31.38 2.19 4.77
CA ILE A 167 -30.42 1.15 4.47
C ILE A 167 -29.19 1.84 3.91
N ARG A 168 -28.00 1.46 4.36
CA ARG A 168 -26.76 2.15 3.99
C ARG A 168 -25.64 1.17 3.76
N VAL A 169 -24.78 1.51 2.79
CA VAL A 169 -23.44 0.96 2.66
C VAL A 169 -22.40 2.07 2.79
N GLU A 170 -21.32 1.77 3.49
CA GLU A 170 -20.13 2.62 3.56
C GLU A 170 -18.89 1.81 3.16
N ILE A 171 -18.26 2.19 2.06
CA ILE A 171 -17.03 1.58 1.57
C ILE A 171 -15.84 2.16 2.34
N LEU A 172 -15.09 1.29 3.01
CA LEU A 172 -13.93 1.64 3.83
C LEU A 172 -12.64 1.52 3.02
N GLU A 173 -12.46 0.41 2.30
CA GLU A 173 -11.31 0.14 1.46
C GLU A 173 -11.74 -0.58 0.17
N VAL A 174 -11.03 -0.30 -0.92
CA VAL A 174 -11.30 -0.88 -2.24
C VAL A 174 -10.00 -1.34 -2.85
N THR A 175 -9.99 -2.53 -3.44
CA THR A 175 -8.89 -3.02 -4.28
C THR A 175 -9.48 -3.66 -5.51
N VAL A 176 -9.23 -3.08 -6.68
CA VAL A 176 -9.62 -3.63 -7.99
C VAL A 176 -8.42 -4.34 -8.58
N THR A 177 -8.60 -5.57 -9.04
CA THR A 177 -7.54 -6.36 -9.67
C THR A 177 -7.92 -6.68 -11.11
N GLU A 178 -7.30 -6.02 -12.08
CA GLU A 178 -7.53 -6.34 -13.49
C GLU A 178 -6.43 -7.31 -13.97
N ASP A 179 -6.82 -8.49 -14.46
CA ASP A 179 -5.90 -9.40 -15.14
C ASP A 179 -5.71 -8.89 -16.59
N LEU A 180 -4.46 -8.58 -16.94
CA LEU A 180 -4.09 -8.06 -18.25
C LEU A 180 -3.62 -9.18 -19.20
N GLY A 181 -3.61 -10.43 -18.73
CA GLY A 181 -3.07 -11.59 -19.41
C GLY A 181 -1.55 -11.73 -19.22
N ASP A 182 -1.03 -12.90 -19.60
CA ASP A 182 0.40 -13.24 -19.61
C ASP A 182 1.14 -12.97 -18.29
N GLY A 183 0.45 -13.21 -17.17
CA GLY A 183 0.99 -13.06 -15.82
C GLY A 183 1.00 -11.63 -15.27
N LEU A 184 0.47 -10.64 -15.99
CA LEU A 184 0.38 -9.26 -15.53
C LEU A 184 -0.98 -8.96 -14.89
N ARG A 185 -0.96 -8.39 -13.68
CA ARG A 185 -2.16 -7.90 -12.99
C ARG A 185 -2.00 -6.43 -12.61
N LEU A 186 -3.00 -5.63 -12.92
CA LEU A 186 -3.09 -4.25 -12.44
C LEU A 186 -3.88 -4.23 -11.14
N ILE A 187 -3.25 -3.79 -10.05
CA ILE A 187 -3.89 -3.68 -8.74
C ILE A 187 -4.10 -2.21 -8.43
N ASN A 188 -5.36 -1.76 -8.44
CA ASN A 188 -5.75 -0.42 -8.06
C ASN A 188 -6.36 -0.42 -6.65
N GLN A 189 -5.64 0.16 -5.68
CA GLN A 189 -6.05 0.25 -4.26
C GLN A 189 -6.99 1.45 -3.98
N GLY A 190 -7.49 2.10 -5.04
CA GLY A 190 -8.30 3.31 -4.96
C GLY A 190 -7.54 4.51 -4.38
N ILE A 191 -8.24 5.65 -4.26
CA ILE A 191 -7.63 6.90 -3.77
C ILE A 191 -7.28 6.89 -2.27
N SER A 192 -7.79 5.91 -1.52
CA SER A 192 -7.57 5.84 -0.07
C SER A 192 -6.10 5.62 0.28
N GLN A 193 -5.39 4.78 -0.47
CA GLN A 193 -3.99 4.49 -0.20
C GLN A 193 -3.08 5.69 -0.55
N PRO A 194 -3.19 6.34 -1.73
CA PRO A 194 -2.51 7.61 -1.98
C PRO A 194 -2.79 8.65 -0.90
N LEU A 195 -4.04 8.83 -0.48
CA LEU A 195 -4.39 9.78 0.59
C LEU A 195 -3.77 9.42 1.93
N LYS A 196 -3.72 8.13 2.32
CA LYS A 196 -3.03 7.68 3.53
C LYS A 196 -1.54 8.02 3.47
N LEU A 197 -0.90 7.86 2.31
CA LEU A 197 0.49 8.24 2.09
C LEU A 197 0.68 9.76 2.22
N GLU A 198 -0.16 10.58 1.57
CA GLU A 198 -0.11 12.04 1.69
C GLU A 198 -0.34 12.51 3.13
N ALA A 199 -1.33 11.94 3.83
CA ALA A 199 -1.59 12.26 5.23
C ALA A 199 -0.43 11.83 6.15
N ALA A 200 0.27 10.75 5.83
CA ALA A 200 1.47 10.36 6.56
C ALA A 200 2.60 11.39 6.38
N VAL A 201 2.79 11.92 5.17
CA VAL A 201 3.78 12.97 4.90
C VAL A 201 3.47 14.24 5.72
N ILE A 202 2.21 14.65 5.77
CA ILE A 202 1.79 15.83 6.55
C ILE A 202 2.03 15.60 8.05
N ARG A 203 1.59 14.45 8.59
CA ARG A 203 1.77 14.13 10.02
C ARG A 203 3.24 13.99 10.41
N ASN A 204 4.06 13.47 9.51
CA ASN A 204 5.47 13.23 9.75
C ASN A 204 6.35 14.43 9.36
N ARG A 205 5.74 15.59 9.05
CA ARG A 205 6.46 16.80 8.67
C ARG A 205 7.40 17.28 9.77
N ASP A 206 6.92 17.27 11.00
CA ASP A 206 7.67 17.78 12.17
C ASP A 206 8.49 16.70 12.87
N LEU A 207 8.48 15.47 12.33
CA LEU A 207 9.33 14.40 12.82
C LEU A 207 10.73 14.57 12.23
N ASP A 208 11.72 14.52 13.10
CA ASP A 208 13.13 14.65 12.74
C ASP A 208 13.88 13.32 12.85
N THR A 209 13.29 12.29 13.46
CA THR A 209 13.96 11.01 13.73
C THR A 209 13.09 9.83 13.32
N VAL A 210 13.70 8.86 12.64
CA VAL A 210 13.11 7.56 12.30
C VAL A 210 14.03 6.46 12.80
N GLU A 211 13.46 5.47 13.47
CA GLU A 211 14.16 4.28 13.94
C GLU A 211 13.53 3.03 13.32
N TRP A 212 14.37 2.11 12.89
CA TRP A 212 14.01 0.83 12.30
C TRP A 212 14.72 -0.30 13.03
N THR A 213 13.94 -1.20 13.63
CA THR A 213 14.46 -2.39 14.30
C THR A 213 14.56 -3.56 13.31
N VAL A 214 15.79 -4.01 13.07
CA VAL A 214 16.08 -5.25 12.34
C VAL A 214 16.05 -6.42 13.31
N ARG A 215 15.00 -7.22 13.24
CA ARG A 215 14.83 -8.36 14.13
C ARG A 215 15.77 -9.53 13.81
N ASN A 216 16.24 -10.22 14.85
CA ASN A 216 17.09 -11.41 14.76
C ASN A 216 18.32 -11.17 13.89
N ILE A 217 19.07 -10.09 14.16
CA ILE A 217 20.11 -9.59 13.26
C ILE A 217 21.18 -10.66 12.95
N ARG A 218 21.53 -11.51 13.93
CA ARG A 218 22.51 -12.59 13.72
C ARG A 218 22.06 -13.63 12.70
N GLN A 219 20.76 -13.93 12.65
CA GLN A 219 20.19 -14.80 11.62
C GLN A 219 20.19 -14.09 10.27
N ARG A 220 19.77 -12.82 10.23
CA ARG A 220 19.80 -12.01 8.99
C ARG A 220 21.20 -11.93 8.38
N MET A 221 22.24 -11.81 9.21
CA MET A 221 23.64 -11.84 8.76
C MET A 221 24.06 -13.18 8.14
N ARG A 222 23.44 -14.30 8.51
CA ARG A 222 23.70 -15.59 7.86
C ARG A 222 22.98 -15.70 6.52
N ASP A 223 21.78 -15.14 6.43
CA ASP A 223 20.91 -15.25 5.26
C ASP A 223 21.28 -14.26 4.14
N VAL A 224 21.87 -13.12 4.50
CA VAL A 224 22.19 -12.03 3.57
C VAL A 224 23.66 -12.09 3.22
N SER A 225 24.01 -12.36 1.96
CA SER A 225 25.42 -12.42 1.55
C SER A 225 26.06 -11.03 1.54
N ARG A 226 27.40 -10.98 1.58
CA ARG A 226 28.13 -9.73 1.36
C ARG A 226 27.73 -9.07 0.04
N GLY A 227 27.63 -7.75 0.01
CA GLY A 227 27.14 -7.00 -1.16
C GLY A 227 25.61 -6.95 -1.26
N GLN A 228 24.90 -7.78 -0.52
CA GLN A 228 23.45 -7.72 -0.38
C GLN A 228 23.04 -6.89 0.84
N TYR A 229 21.80 -6.39 0.82
CA TYR A 229 21.24 -5.54 1.86
C TYR A 229 19.86 -6.02 2.30
N VAL A 230 19.45 -5.54 3.46
CA VAL A 230 18.07 -5.54 3.93
C VAL A 230 17.52 -4.10 3.82
N CYS A 231 16.26 -3.98 3.41
CA CYS A 231 15.58 -2.69 3.32
C CYS A 231 14.60 -2.48 4.46
N SER A 232 14.54 -1.24 4.96
CA SER A 232 13.42 -0.81 5.79
C SER A 232 12.13 -0.78 4.95
N PRO A 233 10.95 -0.84 5.58
CA PRO A 233 9.73 -0.34 4.97
C PRO A 233 9.91 1.11 4.50
N SER A 234 9.14 1.53 3.50
CA SER A 234 9.08 2.94 3.10
C SER A 234 8.48 3.79 4.22
N PHE A 235 9.05 4.96 4.48
CA PHE A 235 8.56 5.93 5.45
C PHE A 235 8.58 7.35 4.88
N SER A 236 8.06 8.29 5.66
CA SER A 236 8.14 9.72 5.36
C SER A 236 8.62 10.45 6.61
N ILE A 237 9.51 11.42 6.42
CA ILE A 237 10.13 12.22 7.48
C ILE A 237 10.49 13.59 6.92
N ALA A 238 10.38 14.67 7.70
CA ALA A 238 10.71 16.03 7.25
C ALA A 238 10.04 16.40 5.91
N ALA A 239 8.79 16.00 5.73
CA ALA A 239 7.99 16.14 4.49
C ALA A 239 8.55 15.44 3.24
N VAL A 240 9.60 14.63 3.36
CA VAL A 240 10.15 13.81 2.27
C VAL A 240 9.43 12.46 2.23
N ARG A 241 9.08 12.02 1.02
CA ARG A 241 8.21 10.87 0.77
C ARG A 241 9.01 9.62 0.46
N ASN A 242 8.40 8.47 0.76
CA ASN A 242 8.85 7.14 0.31
C ASN A 242 10.33 6.83 0.58
N MET A 243 10.91 7.44 1.61
CA MET A 243 12.29 7.17 1.99
C MET A 243 12.42 5.74 2.50
N HIS A 244 13.58 5.12 2.28
CA HIS A 244 13.93 3.85 2.90
C HIS A 244 15.42 3.78 3.19
N ILE A 245 15.76 2.91 4.13
CA ILE A 245 17.12 2.60 4.54
C ILE A 245 17.54 1.30 3.86
N GLU A 246 18.72 1.30 3.23
CA GLU A 246 19.41 0.10 2.79
C GLU A 246 20.54 -0.19 3.79
N PHE A 247 20.47 -1.35 4.44
CA PHE A 247 21.47 -1.78 5.40
C PHE A 247 22.18 -3.04 4.91
N TYR A 248 23.50 -2.97 4.81
CA TYR A 248 24.37 -4.04 4.32
C TYR A 248 25.06 -4.65 5.53
N PRO A 249 24.46 -5.64 6.21
CA PRO A 249 24.94 -6.11 7.51
C PRO A 249 26.32 -6.78 7.43
N ASN A 250 26.66 -7.36 6.27
CA ASN A 250 27.96 -7.98 5.98
C ASN A 250 28.88 -7.09 5.12
N GLY A 251 28.53 -5.81 4.97
CA GLY A 251 29.26 -4.84 4.18
C GLY A 251 29.03 -4.97 2.66
N LEU A 252 29.48 -3.95 1.92
CA LEU A 252 29.47 -3.96 0.46
C LEU A 252 30.64 -4.77 -0.09
N GLU A 253 30.59 -5.11 -1.38
CA GLU A 253 31.75 -5.65 -2.09
C GLU A 253 32.92 -4.65 -2.02
N GLY A 254 34.13 -5.16 -1.75
CA GLY A 254 35.34 -4.34 -1.62
C GLY A 254 35.51 -3.57 -0.30
N SER A 255 34.52 -3.56 0.59
CA SER A 255 34.67 -2.97 1.94
C SER A 255 35.63 -3.77 2.83
N LYS A 256 36.01 -3.25 4.00
CA LYS A 256 36.73 -4.03 5.03
C LYS A 256 35.84 -5.11 5.65
N ASN A 257 36.43 -6.27 5.93
CA ASN A 257 35.73 -7.36 6.62
C ASN A 257 35.22 -6.90 8.00
N GLY A 258 33.97 -7.26 8.32
CA GLY A 258 33.34 -6.94 9.61
C GLY A 258 32.75 -5.52 9.69
N TYR A 259 32.84 -4.72 8.63
CA TYR A 259 32.13 -3.44 8.55
C TYR A 259 30.77 -3.62 7.87
N CYS A 260 29.75 -2.93 8.36
CA CYS A 260 28.46 -2.82 7.69
C CYS A 260 28.42 -1.55 6.81
N GLY A 261 27.53 -1.55 5.82
CA GLY A 261 27.18 -0.36 5.04
C GLY A 261 25.79 0.14 5.41
N LEU A 262 25.58 1.45 5.37
CA LEU A 262 24.28 2.06 5.63
C LEU A 262 24.01 3.19 4.64
N TYR A 263 22.87 3.13 3.95
CA TYR A 263 22.46 4.08 2.93
C TYR A 263 21.00 4.45 3.09
N VAL A 264 20.66 5.63 2.58
CA VAL A 264 19.32 6.18 2.53
C VAL A 264 18.98 6.49 1.08
N ARG A 265 17.77 6.14 0.66
CA ARG A 265 17.22 6.43 -0.66
C ARG A 265 15.87 7.14 -0.52
N SER A 266 15.61 8.08 -1.43
CA SER A 266 14.32 8.76 -1.55
C SER A 266 13.90 8.75 -3.02
N PRO A 267 12.92 7.93 -3.44
CA PRO A 267 12.44 7.90 -4.81
C PRO A 267 11.56 9.12 -5.11
N GLY A 268 11.92 9.86 -6.16
CA GLY A 268 11.17 11.01 -6.67
C GLY A 268 11.51 12.32 -5.96
N GLY A 269 11.89 13.34 -6.73
CA GLY A 269 12.28 14.66 -6.22
C GLY A 269 13.79 14.80 -6.00
N LYS A 270 14.26 16.05 -5.93
CA LYS A 270 15.61 16.40 -5.50
C LYS A 270 15.51 17.07 -4.14
N TYR A 271 16.06 16.43 -3.12
CA TYR A 271 16.06 16.94 -1.74
C TYR A 271 17.49 17.12 -1.24
N THR A 272 17.72 18.16 -0.47
CA THR A 272 18.99 18.32 0.27
C THR A 272 18.66 18.26 1.75
N LEU A 273 19.17 17.24 2.44
CA LEU A 273 18.91 17.00 3.86
C LEU A 273 20.22 16.95 4.64
N ASN A 274 20.25 17.46 5.86
CA ASN A 274 21.35 17.19 6.80
C ASN A 274 21.01 15.93 7.59
N LEU A 275 21.68 14.82 7.26
CA LEU A 275 21.37 13.52 7.84
C LEU A 275 22.41 13.09 8.86
N THR A 276 21.94 12.60 9.99
CA THR A 276 22.72 11.78 10.93
C THR A 276 22.17 10.36 10.86
N LEU A 277 23.05 9.40 10.61
CA LEU A 277 22.71 7.99 10.49
C LEU A 277 23.20 7.24 11.73
N SER A 278 22.50 6.19 12.15
CA SER A 278 22.91 5.34 13.27
C SER A 278 22.68 3.84 13.02
N VAL A 279 23.55 3.01 13.61
CA VAL A 279 23.45 1.55 13.67
C VAL A 279 23.85 1.12 15.09
N GLY A 280 22.89 0.67 15.89
CA GLY A 280 23.09 0.43 17.32
C GLY A 280 23.55 1.70 18.03
N SER A 281 24.69 1.63 18.71
CA SER A 281 25.32 2.78 19.37
C SER A 281 26.14 3.66 18.43
N ALA A 282 26.53 3.15 17.25
CA ALA A 282 27.37 3.88 16.31
C ALA A 282 26.56 4.94 15.55
N THR A 283 27.05 6.18 15.54
CA THR A 283 26.39 7.32 14.88
C THR A 283 27.37 8.06 13.96
N ARG A 284 26.91 8.50 12.78
CA ARG A 284 27.69 9.30 11.81
C ARG A 284 26.84 10.46 11.28
N GLY A 285 27.42 11.65 11.28
CA GLY A 285 26.77 12.87 10.80
C GLY A 285 26.83 14.00 11.84
N PRO A 286 26.14 15.13 11.60
CA PRO A 286 25.31 15.39 10.42
C PRO A 286 26.13 15.53 9.13
N SER A 287 25.54 15.15 8.00
CA SER A 287 26.15 15.32 6.67
C SER A 287 25.10 15.81 5.67
N ARG A 288 25.43 16.90 4.97
CA ARG A 288 24.59 17.45 3.90
C ARG A 288 24.54 16.45 2.75
N THR A 289 23.35 15.93 2.50
CA THR A 289 23.10 14.80 1.60
C THR A 289 22.09 15.20 0.54
N GLU A 290 22.50 15.15 -0.72
CA GLU A 290 21.61 15.38 -1.87
C GLU A 290 20.99 14.05 -2.32
N LEU A 291 19.68 13.93 -2.21
CA LEU A 291 18.89 12.78 -2.65
C LEU A 291 18.22 13.12 -3.98
N ASP A 292 18.56 12.38 -5.04
CA ASP A 292 18.19 12.68 -6.43
C ASP A 292 17.26 11.64 -7.08
N GLY A 293 16.63 10.78 -6.28
CA GLY A 293 15.73 9.73 -6.78
C GLY A 293 16.42 8.48 -7.33
N ASN A 294 17.63 8.63 -7.86
CA ASN A 294 18.30 7.57 -8.63
C ASN A 294 19.46 6.93 -7.87
N SER A 295 19.99 7.57 -6.83
CA SER A 295 21.14 7.06 -6.07
C SER A 295 20.87 7.01 -4.57
N ALA A 296 21.23 5.89 -3.95
CA ALA A 296 21.29 5.78 -2.50
C ALA A 296 22.53 6.54 -1.99
N LYS A 297 22.41 7.27 -0.88
CA LYS A 297 23.51 8.01 -0.26
C LYS A 297 23.79 7.47 1.12
N GLY A 298 25.07 7.28 1.46
CA GLY A 298 25.44 6.58 2.67
C GLY A 298 26.94 6.34 2.80
N LEU A 299 27.29 5.44 3.71
CA LEU A 299 28.68 5.09 4.00
C LEU A 299 28.89 3.58 3.79
N PRO A 300 29.87 3.16 2.96
CA PRO A 300 30.13 1.75 2.71
C PRO A 300 30.79 1.03 3.87
N GLU A 301 31.51 1.78 4.72
CA GLU A 301 32.18 1.29 5.92
C GLU A 301 31.67 2.07 7.14
N PHE A 302 30.38 1.91 7.45
CA PHE A 302 29.69 2.72 8.46
C PHE A 302 30.25 2.50 9.88
N CYS A 303 30.19 1.25 10.36
CA CYS A 303 30.74 0.82 11.64
C CYS A 303 31.09 -0.67 11.61
N ARG A 304 31.79 -1.15 12.65
CA ARG A 304 32.04 -2.58 12.84
C ARG A 304 30.79 -3.24 13.40
N ILE A 305 30.22 -4.19 12.67
CA ILE A 305 28.90 -4.72 13.00
C ILE A 305 28.90 -5.48 14.33
N ASN A 306 29.94 -6.27 14.60
CA ASN A 306 30.04 -7.10 15.81
C ASN A 306 30.07 -6.27 17.11
N GLU A 307 30.49 -5.00 17.03
CA GLU A 307 30.50 -4.07 18.17
C GLU A 307 29.09 -3.51 18.47
N GLN A 308 28.12 -3.74 17.58
CA GLN A 308 26.74 -3.25 17.71
C GLN A 308 25.73 -4.37 18.05
N LEU A 309 26.18 -5.63 18.15
CA LEU A 309 25.32 -6.80 18.37
C LEU A 309 25.16 -7.14 19.86
N GLU A 310 24.77 -6.16 20.68
CA GLU A 310 24.53 -6.39 22.11
C GLU A 310 23.25 -7.21 22.33
N GLU A 311 22.19 -6.90 21.57
CA GLU A 311 20.88 -7.55 21.66
C GLU A 311 20.61 -8.51 20.50
N GLU A 312 19.47 -9.20 20.54
CA GLU A 312 18.99 -10.06 19.44
C GLU A 312 18.54 -9.25 18.22
N ASP A 313 18.06 -8.03 18.47
CA ASP A 313 17.60 -7.08 17.48
C ASP A 313 18.60 -5.92 17.34
N LEU A 314 18.63 -5.28 16.17
CA LEU A 314 19.51 -4.14 15.91
C LEU A 314 18.67 -2.93 15.48
N VAL A 315 18.82 -1.81 16.18
CA VAL A 315 18.15 -0.55 15.83
C VAL A 315 19.02 0.24 14.85
N ILE A 316 18.40 0.74 13.79
CA ILE A 316 19.02 1.58 12.76
C ILE A 316 18.23 2.86 12.66
N GLY A 317 18.89 4.01 12.68
CA GLY A 317 18.20 5.30 12.73
C GLY A 317 18.66 6.29 11.66
N ILE A 318 17.76 7.21 11.35
CA ILE A 318 18.06 8.46 10.65
C ILE A 318 17.52 9.61 11.50
N LYS A 319 18.34 10.64 11.66
CA LYS A 319 17.93 11.93 12.18
C LYS A 319 18.17 13.03 11.13
N VAL A 320 17.13 13.77 10.78
CA VAL A 320 17.14 14.89 9.85
C VAL A 320 17.29 16.19 10.65
N GLN A 321 18.35 16.93 10.40
CA GLN A 321 18.62 18.23 11.03
C GLN A 321 18.56 19.33 9.98
N ASN A 322 17.41 19.47 9.33
CA ASN A 322 17.18 20.62 8.49
C ASN A 322 16.78 21.77 9.41
N PRO A 323 17.51 22.91 9.41
CA PRO A 323 16.87 24.12 9.88
C PRO A 323 15.59 24.25 9.05
N LEU A 324 14.44 24.41 9.71
CA LEU A 324 13.30 25.01 9.02
C LEU A 324 13.89 26.30 8.43
N ASP A 325 14.03 26.38 7.12
CA ASP A 325 14.45 27.61 6.46
C ASP A 325 13.42 28.65 6.92
N ARG A 326 13.80 29.49 7.89
CA ARG A 326 12.97 30.59 8.39
C ARG A 326 12.58 31.53 7.24
N ASP A 327 13.32 31.48 6.14
CA ASP A 327 13.06 32.20 4.90
C ASP A 327 11.76 31.72 4.18
N ASP A 328 11.29 30.49 4.41
CA ASP A 328 10.01 30.01 3.85
C ASP A 328 8.80 30.48 4.66
N GLU A 329 8.95 30.79 5.96
CA GLU A 329 7.89 31.45 6.75
C GLU A 329 7.69 32.91 6.31
N GLU A 330 8.76 33.66 6.02
CA GLU A 330 8.65 35.03 5.49
C GLU A 330 8.05 35.07 4.08
N ARG A 331 8.33 34.07 3.23
CA ARG A 331 7.71 33.96 1.90
C ARG A 331 6.24 33.55 1.94
N SER A 332 5.83 32.81 2.96
CA SER A 332 4.43 32.39 3.15
C SER A 332 3.55 33.49 3.76
N LEU A 333 4.14 34.48 4.42
CA LEU A 333 3.46 35.65 4.99
C LEU A 333 3.47 36.89 4.07
N ALA A 334 4.13 36.79 2.91
CA ALA A 334 4.19 37.84 1.89
C ALA A 334 3.24 37.62 0.69
N LEU A 335 2.35 36.63 0.78
CA LEU A 335 1.20 36.38 -0.12
C LEU A 335 -0.09 36.48 0.70
#